data_AF-A0A920CPK7-F1
#
_entry.id   AF-A0A920CPK7-F1
#
_cell.length_a   1.000
_cell.length_b   1.000
_cell.length_c   1.000
_cell.angle_alpha   90.00
_cell.angle_beta   90.00
_cell.angle_gamma   90.00
#
_symmetry.space_group_name_H-M   'P 1'
#
loop_
_entity.id
_entity.type
_entity.pdbx_description
1 polymer ?
#
loop_
_entity_poly.entity_id
_entity_poly.type
_entity_poly.pdbx_seq_one_letter_code
_entity_poly.pdbx_strand_id
1 'polypeptide(L)'
;MGNNVKYKDALYIILDLLRNILFLIIGLLFLNAIENSFIKEFQKPWLMLPYMIANLALLYVFYRNFLGNRTFYKAFQKNSMSKKNTFLITVVSILIIAAVAYLQ
;
A
#
# COMPACT_ATOMS: atom_id res chain seq x y z
N MET A 1 -15.86 -27.50 24.62
CA MET A 1 -15.56 -26.05 24.73
C MET A 1 -14.49 -25.52 23.75
N GLY A 2 -13.79 -26.36 22.96
CA GLY A 2 -12.71 -25.92 22.06
C GLY A 2 -13.13 -25.37 20.68
N ASN A 3 -14.35 -25.66 20.20
CA ASN A 3 -14.77 -25.23 18.86
C ASN A 3 -15.05 -23.71 18.77
N ASN A 4 -15.64 -23.12 19.82
CA ASN A 4 -15.97 -21.68 19.84
C ASN A 4 -14.75 -20.74 19.79
N VAL A 5 -13.56 -21.23 20.15
CA VAL A 5 -12.32 -20.44 20.08
C VAL A 5 -11.79 -20.40 18.64
N LYS A 6 -11.76 -21.55 17.95
CA LYS A 6 -11.35 -21.63 16.54
C LYS A 6 -12.22 -20.79 15.60
N TYR A 7 -13.53 -20.73 15.83
CA TYR A 7 -14.43 -19.90 15.01
C TYR A 7 -14.16 -18.40 15.16
N LYS A 8 -13.81 -17.95 16.37
CA LYS A 8 -13.46 -16.55 16.61
C LYS A 8 -12.16 -16.17 15.90
N ASP A 9 -11.14 -17.02 15.97
CA ASP A 9 -9.86 -16.78 15.30
C ASP A 9 -10.01 -16.73 13.79
N ALA A 10 -10.80 -17.65 13.21
CA ALA A 10 -11.10 -17.63 11.77
C ALA A 10 -11.83 -16.35 11.34
N LEU A 11 -12.79 -15.88 12.15
CA LEU A 11 -13.56 -14.67 11.87
C LEU A 11 -12.68 -13.41 11.93
N TYR A 12 -11.73 -13.34 12.87
CA TYR A 12 -10.75 -12.25 12.92
C TYR A 12 -9.80 -12.24 11.72
N ILE A 13 -9.35 -13.41 11.25
CA ILE A 13 -8.51 -13.52 10.05
C ILE A 13 -9.25 -13.01 8.81
N ILE A 14 -10.52 -13.42 8.64
CA ILE A 14 -11.35 -12.97 7.52
C ILE A 14 -11.55 -11.45 7.56
N LEU A 15 -11.81 -10.88 8.74
CA LEU A 15 -11.97 -9.44 8.89
C LEU A 15 -10.68 -8.66 8.60
N ASP A 16 -9.52 -9.15 9.05
CA ASP A 16 -8.23 -8.51 8.73
C ASP A 16 -7.92 -8.62 7.22
N LEU A 17 -8.24 -9.74 6.55
CA LEU A 17 -8.11 -9.87 5.10
C LEU A 17 -9.03 -8.91 4.34
N LEU A 18 -10.31 -8.87 4.71
CA LEU A 18 -11.30 -8.03 4.06
C LEU A 18 -10.93 -6.55 4.18
N ARG A 19 -10.44 -6.16 5.35
CA ARG A 19 -9.90 -4.82 5.58
C ARG A 19 -8.69 -4.53 4.72
N ASN A 20 -7.73 -5.45 4.63
CA ASN A 20 -6.53 -5.25 3.80
C ASN A 20 -6.89 -5.06 2.32
N ILE A 21 -7.87 -5.83 1.84
CA ILE A 21 -8.41 -5.70 0.47
C ILE A 21 -9.09 -4.33 0.30
N LEU A 22 -9.97 -3.94 1.22
CA LEU A 22 -10.63 -2.62 1.17
C LEU A 22 -9.61 -1.48 1.16
N PHE A 23 -8.55 -1.57 1.96
CA PHE A 23 -7.49 -0.57 1.98
C PHE A 23 -6.67 -0.54 0.69
N LEU A 24 -6.37 -1.70 0.11
CA LEU A 24 -5.71 -1.78 -1.18
C LEU A 24 -6.55 -1.09 -2.25
N ILE A 25 -7.86 -1.33 -2.28
CA ILE A 25 -8.80 -0.69 -3.21
C ILE A 25 -8.83 0.84 -2.98
N ILE A 26 -8.99 1.30 -1.74
CA ILE A 26 -9.03 2.73 -1.41
C ILE A 26 -7.72 3.41 -1.77
N GLY A 27 -6.58 2.78 -1.46
CA GLY A 27 -5.27 3.34 -1.77
C GLY A 27 -5.01 3.36 -3.27
N LEU A 28 -5.44 2.34 -4.03
CA LEU A 28 -5.38 2.35 -5.49
C LEU A 28 -6.27 3.45 -6.09
N LEU A 29 -7.48 3.66 -5.55
CA LEU A 29 -8.35 4.76 -5.97
C LEU A 29 -7.75 6.13 -5.68
N PHE A 30 -7.15 6.29 -4.50
CA PHE A 30 -6.48 7.53 -4.12
C PHE A 30 -5.26 7.80 -5.00
N LEU A 31 -4.46 6.76 -5.27
CA LEU A 31 -3.37 6.86 -6.22
C LEU A 31 -3.91 7.25 -7.60
N ASN A 32 -4.88 6.53 -8.16
CA ASN A 32 -5.48 6.83 -9.46
C ASN A 32 -6.01 8.27 -9.56
N ALA A 33 -6.60 8.81 -8.47
CA ALA A 33 -7.03 10.20 -8.42
C ALA A 33 -5.87 11.20 -8.51
N ILE A 34 -4.72 10.87 -7.88
CA ILE A 34 -3.47 11.61 -8.03
C ILE A 34 -2.92 11.42 -9.45
N GLU A 35 -2.88 10.19 -9.97
CA GLU A 35 -2.36 9.88 -11.31
C GLU A 35 -3.06 10.71 -12.38
N ASN A 36 -4.40 10.72 -12.40
CA ASN A 36 -5.19 11.51 -13.35
C ASN A 36 -4.93 13.02 -13.27
N SER A 37 -4.44 13.51 -12.13
CA SER A 37 -4.10 14.93 -11.96
C SER A 37 -2.71 15.28 -12.51
N PHE A 38 -1.77 14.33 -12.53
CA PHE A 38 -0.38 14.57 -12.93
C PHE A 38 -0.01 13.99 -14.30
N ILE A 39 -0.65 12.89 -14.71
CA ILE A 39 -0.34 12.12 -15.91
C ILE A 39 -1.64 11.77 -16.60
N LYS A 40 -1.95 12.45 -17.71
CA LYS A 40 -3.16 12.16 -18.48
C LYS A 40 -2.99 10.94 -19.39
N GLU A 41 -1.79 10.75 -19.96
CA GLU A 41 -1.47 9.63 -20.84
C GLU A 41 0.05 9.34 -20.79
N PHE A 42 0.42 8.06 -20.66
CA PHE A 42 1.81 7.63 -20.80
C PHE A 42 2.21 7.65 -22.28
N GLN A 43 2.97 8.65 -22.72
CA GLN A 43 3.51 8.68 -24.09
C GLN A 43 4.49 7.52 -24.36
N LYS A 44 5.17 7.05 -23.31
CA LYS A 44 6.18 6.00 -23.38
C LYS A 44 5.79 4.81 -22.50
N PRO A 45 5.45 3.64 -23.08
CA PRO A 45 4.99 2.48 -22.31
C PRO A 45 6.08 1.92 -21.37
N TRP A 46 7.36 2.13 -21.67
CA TRP A 46 8.45 1.72 -20.77
C TRP A 46 8.50 2.53 -19.46
N LEU A 47 7.89 3.72 -19.40
CA LEU A 47 7.79 4.51 -18.17
C LEU A 47 6.63 4.06 -17.26
N MET A 48 5.71 3.24 -17.77
CA MET A 48 4.55 2.74 -17.02
C MET A 48 4.97 1.75 -15.92
N LEU A 49 5.93 0.87 -16.21
CA LEU A 49 6.48 -0.10 -15.27
C LEU A 49 7.12 0.54 -14.01
N PRO A 50 8.12 1.43 -14.15
CA PRO A 50 8.75 2.07 -12.97
C PRO A 50 7.74 2.94 -12.20
N TYR A 51 6.79 3.54 -12.89
CA TYR A 51 5.71 4.30 -12.27
C TYR A 51 4.79 3.43 -11.41
N MET A 52 4.27 2.32 -11.95
CA MET A 52 3.43 1.38 -11.20
C MET A 52 4.17 0.82 -9.98
N ILE A 53 5.47 0.52 -10.12
CA ILE A 53 6.31 0.04 -9.01
C ILE A 53 6.43 1.12 -7.93
N ALA A 54 6.69 2.38 -8.30
CA ALA A 54 6.79 3.48 -7.35
C ALA A 54 5.48 3.70 -6.57
N ASN A 55 4.35 3.57 -7.28
CA ASN A 55 3.01 3.70 -6.74
C ASN A 55 2.64 2.55 -5.78
N LEU A 56 2.93 1.31 -6.15
CA LEU A 56 2.79 0.16 -5.25
C LEU A 56 3.70 0.28 -4.02
N ALA A 57 4.90 0.82 -4.17
CA ALA A 57 5.82 1.05 -3.06
C ALA A 57 5.29 2.12 -2.09
N LEU A 58 4.69 3.22 -2.58
CA LEU A 58 4.00 4.20 -1.73
C LEU A 58 2.81 3.59 -1.01
N LEU A 59 1.99 2.81 -1.73
CA LEU A 59 0.85 2.09 -1.16
C LEU A 59 1.31 1.14 -0.04
N TYR A 60 2.41 0.41 -0.26
CA TYR A 60 3.00 -0.51 0.71
C TYR A 60 3.50 0.22 1.97
N VAL A 61 4.17 1.37 1.80
CA VAL A 61 4.62 2.20 2.92
C VAL A 61 3.44 2.73 3.72
N PHE A 62 2.40 3.22 3.03
CA PHE A 62 1.17 3.70 3.66
C PHE A 62 0.48 2.57 4.43
N TYR A 63 0.34 1.40 3.80
CA TYR A 63 -0.24 0.21 4.41
C TYR A 63 0.53 -0.17 5.69
N ARG A 64 1.85 -0.27 5.62
CA ARG A 64 2.66 -0.72 6.76
C ARG A 64 2.69 0.28 7.91
N ASN A 65 2.66 1.58 7.62
CA ASN A 65 2.69 2.62 8.66
C ASN A 65 1.33 2.93 9.27
N PHE A 66 0.25 2.85 8.49
CA PHE A 66 -1.08 3.23 8.95
C PHE A 66 -1.90 2.02 9.43
N LEU A 67 -1.72 0.84 8.82
CA LEU A 67 -2.54 -0.36 9.09
C LEU A 67 -1.84 -1.41 9.93
N GLY A 68 -0.51 -1.55 9.80
CA GLY A 68 0.27 -2.50 10.60
C GLY A 68 0.14 -2.29 12.11
N ASN A 69 -0.32 -1.12 12.56
CA ASN A 69 -0.54 -0.79 13.97
C ASN A 69 -1.98 -1.01 14.47
N ARG A 70 -2.93 -1.33 13.59
CA ARG A 70 -4.35 -1.39 13.95
C ARG A 70 -4.98 -2.77 13.72
N THR A 71 -4.23 -3.88 13.66
CA THR A 71 -4.83 -5.21 13.43
C THR A 71 -5.75 -5.66 14.57
N PHE A 72 -6.79 -6.41 14.22
CA PHE A 72 -7.66 -7.06 15.21
C PHE A 72 -7.01 -8.33 15.78
N TYR A 73 -6.17 -9.00 14.98
CA TYR A 73 -5.40 -10.16 15.41
C TYR A 73 -3.95 -9.77 15.78
N LYS A 74 -3.61 -9.94 17.07
CA LYS A 74 -2.34 -9.48 17.67
C LYS A 74 -1.15 -10.43 17.50
N ALA A 75 -1.36 -11.65 17.00
CA ALA A 75 -0.40 -12.72 17.24
C ALA A 75 0.94 -12.58 16.48
N PHE A 76 0.99 -11.85 15.35
CA PHE A 76 2.19 -11.90 14.49
C PHE A 76 2.60 -10.59 13.78
N GLN A 77 1.97 -9.44 14.04
CA GLN A 77 2.36 -8.18 13.40
C GLN A 77 3.13 -7.27 14.36
N LYS A 78 4.41 -7.61 14.60
CA LYS A 78 5.42 -6.60 14.92
C LYS A 78 6.31 -6.41 13.71
N ASN A 79 6.03 -5.37 12.92
CA ASN A 79 7.08 -4.47 12.45
C ASN A 79 6.44 -3.26 11.75
N SER A 80 6.20 -2.22 12.55
CA SER A 80 6.26 -0.85 12.04
C SER A 80 7.56 -0.73 11.23
N MET A 81 7.45 -0.29 9.98
CA MET A 81 8.61 -0.08 9.14
C MET A 81 9.51 0.96 9.81
N SER A 82 10.82 0.74 9.86
CA SER A 82 11.74 1.74 10.40
C SER A 82 11.51 3.08 9.70
N LYS A 83 11.37 4.17 10.47
CA LYS A 83 11.11 5.52 9.94
C LYS A 83 12.06 5.90 8.80
N LYS A 84 13.32 5.44 8.86
CA LYS A 84 14.32 5.64 7.81
C LYS A 84 13.95 4.94 6.49
N ASN A 85 13.48 3.70 6.56
CA ASN A 85 13.10 2.92 5.37
C ASN A 85 11.80 3.46 4.75
N THR A 86 10.85 3.87 5.60
CA THR A 86 9.66 4.62 5.16
C THR A 86 10.07 5.86 4.39
N PHE A 87 10.91 6.71 4.98
CA PHE A 87 11.34 7.95 4.36
C PHE A 87 12.07 7.70 3.03
N LEU A 88 13.02 6.75 2.99
CA LEU A 88 13.74 6.39 1.77
C LEU A 88 12.80 5.92 0.66
N ILE A 89 11.89 4.99 0.94
CA ILE A 89 10.99 4.46 -0.09
C ILE A 89 10.03 5.56 -0.56
N THR A 90 9.49 6.37 0.34
CA THR A 90 8.62 7.49 -0.03
C THR A 90 9.35 8.50 -0.93
N VAL A 91 10.55 8.92 -0.55
CA VAL A 91 11.35 9.88 -1.34
C VAL A 91 11.72 9.31 -2.70
N VAL A 92 12.20 8.06 -2.74
CA VAL A 92 12.57 7.40 -4.00
C VAL A 92 11.35 7.23 -4.93
N SER A 93 10.21 6.80 -4.40
CA SER A 93 8.98 6.68 -5.19
C SER A 93 8.51 8.03 -5.74
N ILE A 94 8.55 9.10 -4.93
CA ILE A 94 8.19 10.45 -5.40
C ILE A 94 9.16 10.93 -6.49
N LEU A 95 10.46 10.68 -6.34
CA LEU A 95 11.46 11.02 -7.34
C LEU A 95 11.23 10.26 -8.65
N ILE A 96 10.89 8.97 -8.60
CA ILE A 96 10.57 8.18 -9.79
C ILE A 96 9.30 8.72 -10.47
N ILE A 97 8.26 9.04 -9.71
CA ILE A 97 7.01 9.62 -10.24
C ILE A 97 7.29 10.97 -10.90
N ALA A 98 8.07 11.84 -10.26
CA ALA A 98 8.46 13.13 -10.81
C ALA A 98 9.33 13.01 -12.07
N ALA A 99 10.28 12.07 -12.07
CA ALA A 99 11.13 11.78 -13.23
C ALA A 99 10.31 11.22 -14.40
N VAL A 100 9.35 10.33 -14.13
CA VAL A 100 8.42 9.82 -15.13
C VAL A 100 7.58 10.95 -15.69
N ALA A 101 7.01 11.81 -14.84
CA ALA A 101 6.22 12.96 -15.30
C ALA A 101 7.04 13.97 -16.12
N TYR A 102 8.34 14.11 -15.86
CA TYR A 102 9.25 14.95 -16.64
C TYR A 102 9.71 14.30 -17.95
N LEU A 103 9.84 12.98 -17.99
CA LEU A 103 10.36 12.21 -19.13
C LEU A 103 9.27 11.74 -20.12
N GLN A 104 8.00 11.81 -19.71
CA GLN A 104 6.85 11.56 -20.58
C GLN A 104 6.83 12.57 -21.72
#